data_AF-A0A6L2PZX9-F1
#
_entry.id   AF-A0A6L2PZX9-F1
#
_cell.length_a   1.000
_cell.length_b   1.000
_cell.length_c   1.000
_cell.angle_alpha   90.00
_cell.angle_beta   90.00
_cell.angle_gamma   90.00
#
_symmetry.space_group_name_H-M   'P 1'
#
loop_
_entity.id
_entity.type
_entity.pdbx_description
1 polymer ?
#
loop_
_entity_poly.entity_id
_entity_poly.type
_entity_poly.pdbx_seq_one_letter_code
_entity_poly.pdbx_strand_id
1 'polypeptide(L)'
;MHLTLGWTTAMICFYMSIVSPAYMASQHYVYNTRDAANFAAFTPISWCLFVAWIIFVSYISQGGLLNRVLSWRGFLVTTRLSYALYLIQFPIFFYSVGKNRVIQTYNIFLL
;
A
#
# COMPACT_ATOMS: atom_id res chain seq x y z
N MET A 1 -16.64 1.25 25.90
CA MET A 1 -16.89 0.06 25.07
C MET A 1 -17.02 0.36 23.58
N HIS A 2 -17.66 1.45 23.14
CA HIS A 2 -17.81 1.74 21.69
C HIS A 2 -16.49 2.12 20.98
N LEU A 3 -15.60 2.90 21.63
CA LEU A 3 -14.32 3.29 21.00
C LEU A 3 -13.33 2.14 20.83
N THR A 4 -13.30 1.19 21.77
CA THR A 4 -12.39 0.03 21.71
C THR A 4 -12.70 -0.87 20.52
N LEU A 5 -13.98 -1.00 20.16
CA LEU A 5 -14.40 -1.74 18.96
C LEU A 5 -13.87 -1.10 17.68
N GLY A 6 -13.95 0.22 17.57
CA GLY A 6 -13.43 0.91 16.40
C GLY A 6 -11.91 0.85 16.28
N TRP A 7 -11.18 0.88 17.40
CA TRP A 7 -9.74 0.61 17.41
C TRP A 7 -9.40 -0.81 16.96
N THR A 8 -10.12 -1.82 17.43
CA THR A 8 -9.90 -3.20 16.96
C THR A 8 -10.19 -3.35 15.47
N THR A 9 -11.28 -2.75 14.97
CA THR A 9 -11.62 -2.76 13.54
C THR A 9 -10.55 -2.05 12.72
N ALA A 10 -10.07 -0.90 13.16
CA ALA A 10 -9.01 -0.15 12.48
C ALA A 10 -7.69 -0.96 12.42
N MET A 11 -7.30 -1.62 13.51
CA MET A 11 -6.11 -2.47 13.53
C MET A 11 -6.23 -3.68 12.59
N ILE A 12 -7.42 -4.27 12.49
CA ILE A 12 -7.69 -5.36 11.53
C ILE A 12 -7.58 -4.85 10.09
N CYS A 13 -8.20 -3.71 9.77
CA CYS A 13 -8.11 -3.10 8.44
C CYS A 13 -6.65 -2.76 8.06
N PHE A 14 -5.88 -2.22 9.01
CA PHE A 14 -4.47 -1.91 8.82
C PHE A 14 -3.63 -3.17 8.58
N TYR A 15 -3.83 -4.21 9.39
CA TYR A 15 -3.14 -5.49 9.25
C TYR A 15 -3.39 -6.12 7.86
N MET A 16 -4.64 -6.15 7.42
CA MET A 16 -5.02 -6.66 6.09
C MET A 16 -4.33 -5.89 4.96
N SER A 17 -4.20 -4.57 5.10
CA SER A 17 -3.55 -3.71 4.12
C SER A 17 -2.05 -3.96 3.99
N ILE A 18 -1.36 -4.39 5.07
CA ILE A 18 0.09 -4.69 5.06
C ILE A 18 0.38 -6.13 4.61
N VAL A 19 -0.41 -7.09 5.08
CA VAL A 19 -0.16 -8.51 4.77
C VAL A 19 -0.41 -8.84 3.31
N SER A 20 -1.42 -8.22 2.70
CA SER A 20 -1.77 -8.50 1.30
C SER A 20 -0.62 -8.20 0.31
N PRO A 21 0.06 -7.03 0.35
CA PRO A 21 1.23 -6.80 -0.49
C PRO A 21 2.46 -7.59 -0.04
N ALA A 22 2.63 -7.88 1.25
CA ALA A 22 3.78 -8.67 1.74
C ALA A 22 3.78 -10.11 1.20
N TYR A 23 2.60 -10.73 1.10
CA TYR A 23 2.48 -12.07 0.52
C TYR A 23 2.80 -12.06 -0.99
N MET A 24 2.29 -11.07 -1.72
CA MET A 24 2.54 -10.90 -3.17
C MET A 24 3.97 -10.47 -3.50
N ALA A 25 4.70 -9.87 -2.55
CA ALA A 25 6.09 -9.44 -2.71
C ALA A 25 7.12 -10.58 -2.52
N SER A 26 6.69 -11.76 -2.07
CA SER A 26 7.60 -12.90 -1.86
C SER A 26 8.12 -13.45 -3.19
N GLN A 27 9.42 -13.78 -3.26
CA GLN A 27 10.07 -14.24 -4.49
C GLN A 27 9.53 -15.60 -5.00
N HIS A 28 8.92 -16.39 -4.12
CA HIS A 28 8.34 -17.69 -4.44
C HIS A 28 6.84 -17.61 -4.78
N TYR A 29 6.27 -16.40 -4.87
CA TYR A 29 4.85 -16.24 -5.19
C TYR A 29 4.57 -16.54 -6.67
N VAL A 30 3.74 -17.54 -6.92
CA VAL A 30 3.20 -17.83 -8.26
C VAL A 30 2.02 -16.89 -8.50
N TYR A 31 2.10 -16.08 -9.56
CA TYR A 31 1.08 -15.08 -9.86
C TYR A 31 -0.28 -15.73 -10.13
N ASN A 32 -1.25 -15.44 -9.26
CA ASN A 32 -2.65 -15.82 -9.44
C ASN A 32 -3.51 -14.57 -9.65
N THR A 33 -4.24 -14.54 -10.78
CA THR A 33 -5.08 -13.40 -11.18
C THR A 33 -6.20 -13.12 -10.18
N ARG A 34 -6.77 -14.15 -9.55
CA ARG A 34 -7.86 -13.98 -8.58
C ARG A 34 -7.40 -13.28 -7.31
N ASP A 35 -6.24 -13.69 -6.80
CA ASP A 35 -5.65 -13.12 -5.59
C ASP A 35 -5.20 -11.67 -5.84
N ALA A 36 -4.65 -11.38 -7.02
CA ALA A 36 -4.29 -10.03 -7.43
C ALA A 36 -5.52 -9.11 -7.59
N ALA A 37 -6.63 -9.60 -8.15
CA ALA A 37 -7.87 -8.84 -8.28
C ALA A 37 -8.49 -8.51 -6.93
N ASN A 38 -8.54 -9.49 -6.02
CA ASN A 38 -9.02 -9.29 -4.66
C ASN A 38 -8.15 -8.27 -3.92
N PHE A 39 -6.83 -8.39 -4.02
CA PHE A 39 -5.90 -7.42 -3.45
C PHE A 39 -6.17 -6.00 -3.96
N ALA A 40 -6.29 -5.82 -5.27
CA ALA A 40 -6.51 -4.51 -5.88
C ALA A 40 -7.83 -3.85 -5.43
N ALA A 41 -8.87 -4.64 -5.16
CA ALA A 41 -10.17 -4.14 -4.72
C ALA A 41 -10.22 -3.81 -3.22
N PHE A 42 -9.73 -4.71 -2.35
CA PHE A 42 -9.91 -4.59 -0.90
C PHE A 42 -8.84 -3.72 -0.21
N THR A 43 -7.65 -3.63 -0.77
CA THR A 43 -6.56 -2.83 -0.20
C THR A 43 -6.89 -1.34 -0.08
N PRO A 44 -7.38 -0.64 -1.14
CA PRO A 44 -7.73 0.77 -1.02
C PRO A 44 -8.90 1.00 -0.06
N ILE A 45 -9.88 0.09 -0.03
CA ILE A 45 -11.04 0.20 0.89
C ILE A 45 -10.59 0.09 2.35
N SER A 46 -9.80 -0.93 2.68
CA SER A 46 -9.28 -1.15 4.04
C SER A 46 -8.39 0.00 4.50
N TRP A 47 -7.53 0.52 3.61
CA TRP A 47 -6.69 1.68 3.90
C TRP A 47 -7.51 2.96 4.16
N CYS A 48 -8.51 3.24 3.32
CA CYS A 48 -9.39 4.39 3.49
C CYS A 48 -10.18 4.32 4.80
N LEU A 49 -10.71 3.15 5.16
CA LEU A 49 -11.44 2.95 6.42
C LEU A 49 -10.52 3.17 7.64
N PHE A 50 -9.29 2.69 7.57
CA PHE A 50 -8.30 2.91 8.63
C PHE A 50 -7.98 4.40 8.81
N VAL A 51 -7.68 5.12 7.72
CA VAL A 51 -7.38 6.56 7.77
C VAL A 51 -8.60 7.37 8.22
N ALA A 52 -9.80 7.02 7.74
CA ALA A 52 -11.04 7.66 8.17
C ALA A 52 -11.27 7.51 9.69
N TRP A 53 -11.01 6.32 10.24
CA TRP A 53 -11.09 6.09 11.69
C TRP A 53 -10.08 6.96 12.46
N ILE A 54 -8.85 7.09 11.98
CA ILE A 54 -7.82 7.95 12.58
C ILE A 54 -8.27 9.41 12.62
N ILE A 55 -8.83 9.92 11.52
CA ILE A 55 -9.33 11.30 11.43
C ILE A 55 -10.48 11.51 12.41
N PHE A 56 -11.44 10.58 12.45
CA PHE A 56 -12.58 10.62 13.35
C PHE A 56 -12.16 10.68 14.84
N VAL A 57 -11.23 9.82 15.25
CA VAL A 57 -10.71 9.81 16.62
C VAL A 57 -9.94 11.09 16.96
N SER A 58 -9.23 11.65 15.98
CA SER A 58 -8.50 12.91 16.14
C SER A 58 -9.44 14.11 16.35
N TYR A 59 -10.59 14.11 15.67
CA TYR A 59 -11.62 15.16 15.82
C TYR A 59 -12.31 15.14 17.20
N ILE A 60 -12.49 13.95 17.80
CA ILE A 60 -13.20 13.78 19.09
C ILE A 60 -12.34 14.17 20.32
N SER A 61 -11.16 14.78 20.12
CA SER A 61 -10.21 15.16 21.20
C SER A 61 -9.65 13.98 22.01
N GLN A 62 -10.05 12.75 21.71
CA GLN A 62 -9.57 11.51 22.35
C GLN A 62 -8.33 10.94 21.65
N GLY A 63 -7.82 11.63 20.62
CA GLY A 63 -6.61 11.24 19.90
C GLY A 63 -5.29 11.46 20.63
N GLY A 64 -5.28 12.01 21.85
CA GLY A 64 -4.11 12.39 22.67
C GLY A 64 -2.72 12.06 22.12
N LEU A 65 -2.31 10.79 22.20
CA LEU A 65 -0.99 10.33 21.77
C LEU A 65 -0.87 10.21 20.25
N LEU A 66 -1.89 9.67 19.57
CA LEU A 66 -1.93 9.54 18.11
C LEU A 66 -1.88 10.89 17.40
N ASN A 67 -2.63 11.88 17.88
CA ASN A 67 -2.65 13.25 17.34
C ASN A 67 -1.29 13.94 17.52
N ARG A 68 -0.63 13.72 18.67
CA ARG A 68 0.71 14.25 18.94
C ARG A 68 1.76 13.63 18.02
N VAL A 69 1.67 12.32 17.78
CA VAL A 69 2.55 11.63 16.82
C VAL A 69 2.30 12.15 15.41
N LEU A 70 1.04 12.19 14.93
CA LEU A 70 0.69 12.66 13.59
C LEU A 70 1.10 14.13 13.32
N SER A 71 1.10 14.98 14.35
CA SER A 71 1.56 16.36 14.27
C SER A 71 3.10 16.51 14.35
N TRP A 72 3.84 15.41 14.49
CA TRP A 72 5.28 15.47 14.69
C TRP A 72 6.03 15.92 13.43
N ARG A 73 6.93 16.90 13.59
CA ARG A 73 7.80 17.43 12.53
C ARG A 73 8.66 16.36 11.84
N GLY A 74 8.86 15.18 12.45
CA GLY A 74 9.56 14.06 11.83
C GLY A 74 8.90 13.56 10.55
N PHE A 75 7.57 13.61 10.45
CA PHE A 75 6.84 13.20 9.25
C PHE A 75 7.18 14.03 8.01
N LEU A 76 7.74 15.23 8.19
CA LEU A 76 8.14 16.11 7.10
C LEU A 76 9.29 15.49 6.28
N VAL A 77 10.18 14.72 6.91
CA VAL A 77 11.23 13.96 6.22
C VAL A 77 10.62 12.81 5.43
N THR A 78 9.70 12.05 6.05
CA THR A 78 9.00 10.95 5.38
C THR A 78 8.23 11.43 4.15
N THR A 79 7.54 12.57 4.22
CA THR A 79 6.82 13.13 3.07
C THR A 79 7.77 13.49 1.92
N ARG A 80 8.93 14.07 2.23
CA ARG A 80 9.96 14.38 1.21
C ARG A 80 10.56 13.11 0.61
N LEU A 81 10.81 12.08 1.42
CA LEU A 81 11.30 10.79 0.96
C LEU A 81 10.27 10.09 0.05
N SER A 82 9.00 10.03 0.47
CA SER A 82 7.91 9.47 -0.34
C SER A 82 7.78 10.19 -1.68
N TYR A 83 7.95 11.52 -1.71
CA TYR A 83 7.95 12.29 -2.95
C TYR A 83 9.12 11.92 -3.87
N ALA A 84 10.33 11.77 -3.32
CA ALA A 84 11.48 11.31 -4.10
C ALA A 84 11.30 9.90 -4.66
N LEU A 85 10.79 8.96 -3.85
CA LEU A 85 10.47 7.60 -4.28
C LEU A 85 9.40 7.58 -5.38
N TYR A 86 8.37 8.43 -5.25
CA TYR A 86 7.32 8.58 -6.26
C TYR A 86 7.89 9.05 -7.61
N LEU A 87 8.82 10.01 -7.61
CA LEU A 87 9.49 10.46 -8.83
C LEU A 87 10.32 9.35 -9.49
N ILE A 88 10.97 8.49 -8.69
CA ILE A 88 11.80 7.38 -9.17
C ILE A 88 10.95 6.21 -9.72
N GLN A 89 9.75 6.00 -9.17
CA GLN A 89 8.88 4.90 -9.61
C GLN A 89 8.52 4.98 -11.10
N PHE A 90 8.27 6.20 -11.60
CA PHE A 90 7.84 6.41 -12.99
C PHE A 90 8.91 5.96 -13.99
N PRO A 91 10.15 6.47 -13.95
CA PRO A 91 11.23 6.01 -14.81
C PRO A 91 11.45 4.49 -14.76
N ILE A 92 11.41 3.89 -13.57
CA ILE A 92 11.60 2.43 -13.41
C ILE A 92 10.47 1.65 -14.10
N PHE A 93 9.23 2.10 -13.94
CA PHE A 93 8.09 1.50 -14.61
C PHE A 93 8.21 1.61 -16.13
N PHE A 94 8.53 2.80 -16.65
CA PHE A 94 8.75 3.02 -18.09
C PHE A 94 9.90 2.18 -18.64
N TYR A 95 11.01 2.08 -17.91
CA TYR A 95 12.14 1.23 -18.29
C TYR A 95 11.74 -0.25 -18.34
N SER A 96 10.99 -0.73 -17.34
CA SER A 96 10.51 -2.11 -17.27
C SER A 96 9.52 -2.43 -18.40
N VAL A 97 8.56 -1.53 -18.68
CA VAL A 97 7.63 -1.67 -19.81
C VAL A 97 8.38 -1.64 -21.13
N GLY A 98 9.34 -0.71 -21.28
CA GLY A 98 10.17 -0.60 -22.48
C GLY A 98 10.96 -1.88 -22.76
N LYS A 99 11.61 -2.46 -21.74
CA LYS A 99 12.32 -3.75 -21.86
C LYS A 99 11.40 -4.90 -22.25
N ASN A 100 10.21 -4.99 -21.65
CA ASN A 100 9.26 -6.06 -21.96
C ASN A 100 8.56 -5.88 -23.31
N ARG A 101 8.59 -4.67 -23.89
CA ARG A 101 8.03 -4.33 -25.21
C ARG A 101 9.08 -4.38 -26.33
N VAL A 102 10.37 -4.53 -26.03
CA VAL A 102 11.38 -4.91 -27.03
C VAL A 102 11.05 -6.32 -27.48
N ILE A 103 10.92 -6.49 -28.79
CA ILE A 103 10.61 -7.77 -29.46
C ILE A 103 11.65 -8.80 -29.00
N GLN A 104 11.25 -9.66 -28.06
CA GLN A 104 11.97 -10.90 -27.81
C GLN A 104 11.77 -11.72 -29.08
N THR A 105 12.76 -11.71 -29.98
CA THR A 105 12.76 -12.53 -31.18
C THR A 105 12.48 -13.98 -30.78
N TYR A 106 11.24 -14.43 -30.95
CA TYR A 106 10.91 -15.84 -30.85
C TYR A 106 11.63 -16.51 -32.02
N ASN A 107 12.69 -17.25 -31.73
CA ASN A 107 13.39 -18.03 -32.75
C ASN A 107 12.40 -19.08 -33.30
N ILE A 108 11.95 -18.86 -34.54
CA ILE A 108 11.07 -19.74 -35.32
C ILE A 108 11.82 -20.99 -35.86
N PHE A 109 13.08 -21.20 -35.47
CA PHE A 109 13.96 -22.20 -36.09
C PHE A 109 13.89 -23.62 -35.50
N LEU A 110 12.79 -24.00 -34.85
CA LEU A 110 12.56 -25.36 -34.33
C LEU A 110 11.18 -25.90 -34.74
N LEU A 111 10.92 -25.88 -36.05
CA LEU A 111 9.94 -26.72 -36.73
C LEU A 111 10.61 -27.31 -37.96
#